data_AF-A0A660E6E9-F1
#
_entry.id   AF-A0A660E6E9-F1
#
_cell.length_a   1.000
_cell.length_b   1.000
_cell.length_c   1.000
_cell.angle_alpha   90.00
_cell.angle_beta   90.00
_cell.angle_gamma   90.00
#
_symmetry.space_group_name_H-M   'P 1'
#
loop_
_entity.id
_entity.type
_entity.pdbx_description
1 polymer ?
#
loop_
_entity_poly.entity_id
_entity_poly.type
_entity_poly.pdbx_seq_one_letter_code
_entity_poly.pdbx_strand_id
1 'polypeptide(L)'
;MEVMTFNVDKDRRNLTDDTQNFDIDFSDSKYSWLAARQYENQMRQVQLNIQHGDGSPLDLTGANVVFEGLLPDGEHRIIDAKHSTILDAVNGQARFDFPAQAFTVSGSYKQAFFRVYRNGMNVASLEFSLEVYADKVISGLIPADYITPFLDLYGQLSDVVANATGDLKVALQAWQEKFQAALTQWNGNYADLMVTVNKVDSQLNSLSTQIKANDLVTATDLDHWESKMDDLVNGQVEVDESVDIGGQLPATLKKQLDAFKAKLPTTGLNIAMVTDAHYEDRPDENTWGAYPYSRDAYQHLTALNYLQDAVDVVIANGDNINGLDLNVLSSKLEQSMYADKILTGVTQADSYMILGNHDDGSTVLNRNPGGITLDQVISTAEFEEMYQTSDLLNGEVRDNGSLYFYKDYADKKVRLIGLNSVDVPYDEVDGDGHVVNTRWLLYGYSQQQLNWLARIALSSVPAGYSVLVVSHLPLYYGWTTDPKTEFNSELVKGLLDAVALGQSYNATSDADVPTAMRSTITADYSAQGSRPVAGFLCGHVHKEMTVNLDHFTMQTLTCDVNQDGKVALDDANAMAIYVYNIDSDGKKVTSYGFGRASDRSYTY
;
A
#
# COMPACT_ATOMS: atom_id res chain seq x y z
N MET A 1 -79.91 37.75 -1.80
CA MET A 1 -79.74 37.86 -3.25
C MET A 1 -80.89 38.69 -3.77
N GLU A 2 -80.59 39.75 -4.51
CA GLU A 2 -81.61 40.63 -5.09
C GLU A 2 -82.27 39.92 -6.29
N VAL A 3 -83.58 40.11 -6.44
CA VAL A 3 -84.36 39.48 -7.53
C VAL A 3 -84.84 40.58 -8.46
N MET A 4 -84.41 40.52 -9.72
CA MET A 4 -84.74 41.50 -10.74
C MET A 4 -85.60 40.85 -11.82
N THR A 5 -86.69 41.51 -12.20
CA THR A 5 -87.63 40.99 -13.21
C THR A 5 -87.61 41.87 -14.45
N PHE A 6 -87.38 41.26 -15.60
CA PHE A 6 -87.12 41.94 -16.86
C PHE A 6 -88.10 41.53 -17.95
N ASN A 7 -88.70 42.51 -18.62
CA ASN A 7 -89.54 42.31 -19.81
C ASN A 7 -88.71 42.48 -21.09
N VAL A 8 -89.04 41.73 -22.15
CA VAL A 8 -88.27 41.74 -23.42
C VAL A 8 -89.04 42.24 -24.66
N ASP A 9 -90.34 42.54 -24.59
CA ASP A 9 -91.17 42.84 -25.79
C ASP A 9 -92.17 44.01 -25.68
N LYS A 10 -92.83 44.26 -24.55
CA LYS A 10 -93.70 45.45 -24.35
C LYS A 10 -92.95 46.57 -23.64
N ASP A 11 -92.31 47.46 -24.40
CA ASP A 11 -91.76 48.73 -23.90
C ASP A 11 -92.77 49.87 -24.16
N ARG A 12 -93.03 50.70 -23.14
CA ARG A 12 -93.94 51.87 -23.20
C ARG A 12 -93.29 53.14 -22.66
N ARG A 13 -91.95 53.19 -22.56
CA ARG A 13 -91.24 54.40 -22.12
C ARG A 13 -91.16 55.43 -23.26
N ASN A 14 -91.11 56.71 -22.90
CA ASN A 14 -90.76 57.77 -23.86
C ASN A 14 -89.30 57.58 -24.26
N LEU A 15 -88.97 57.81 -25.54
CA LEU A 15 -87.58 57.80 -26.02
C LEU A 15 -86.78 58.85 -25.23
N THR A 16 -85.52 58.56 -24.89
CA THR A 16 -84.62 59.52 -24.22
C THR A 16 -84.45 60.77 -25.09
N ASP A 17 -84.77 61.95 -24.53
CA ASP A 17 -84.71 63.24 -25.24
C ASP A 17 -83.26 63.67 -25.56
N ASP A 18 -82.27 63.23 -24.77
CA ASP A 18 -80.84 63.46 -25.02
C ASP A 18 -80.18 62.24 -25.67
N THR A 19 -80.26 62.17 -27.00
CA THR A 19 -79.60 61.12 -27.78
C THR A 19 -78.08 61.30 -27.89
N GLN A 20 -77.51 62.44 -27.47
CA GLN A 20 -76.06 62.69 -27.54
C GLN A 20 -75.32 62.21 -26.29
N ASN A 21 -75.91 62.34 -25.09
CA ASN A 21 -75.28 61.91 -23.84
C ASN A 21 -75.90 60.66 -23.21
N PHE A 22 -77.01 60.15 -23.77
CA PHE A 22 -77.72 58.93 -23.36
C PHE A 22 -77.88 58.83 -21.84
N ASP A 23 -78.62 59.78 -21.25
CA ASP A 23 -78.89 59.84 -19.81
C ASP A 23 -80.31 59.35 -19.54
N ILE A 24 -80.44 58.16 -18.95
CA ILE A 24 -81.73 57.55 -18.59
C ILE A 24 -82.08 57.97 -17.15
N ASP A 25 -83.22 58.65 -16.97
CA ASP A 25 -83.73 58.97 -15.64
C ASP A 25 -84.37 57.74 -14.97
N PHE A 26 -83.66 57.19 -13.99
CA PHE A 26 -84.08 56.04 -13.17
C PHE A 26 -84.83 56.44 -11.88
N SER A 27 -85.26 57.70 -11.72
CA SER A 27 -85.93 58.19 -10.50
C SER A 27 -87.32 57.58 -10.21
N ASP A 28 -87.89 56.82 -11.15
CA ASP A 28 -89.15 56.09 -10.99
C ASP A 28 -88.94 54.71 -10.35
N SER A 29 -89.71 54.41 -9.30
CA SER A 29 -89.72 53.15 -8.52
C SER A 29 -89.99 51.86 -9.32
N LYS A 30 -90.30 51.96 -10.61
CA LYS A 30 -90.59 50.80 -11.49
C LYS A 30 -89.35 50.11 -12.06
N TYR A 31 -88.15 50.69 -11.91
CA TYR A 31 -86.91 50.10 -12.44
C TYR A 31 -86.23 49.21 -11.41
N SER A 32 -85.70 48.08 -11.87
CA SER A 32 -84.73 47.33 -11.07
C SER A 32 -83.50 48.20 -10.86
N TRP A 33 -82.87 48.10 -9.69
CA TRP A 33 -81.64 48.81 -9.38
C TRP A 33 -80.66 47.86 -8.70
N LEU A 34 -79.37 48.08 -8.88
CA LEU A 34 -78.30 47.36 -8.21
C LEU A 34 -77.31 48.37 -7.65
N ALA A 35 -76.95 48.21 -6.39
CA ALA A 35 -75.80 48.91 -5.83
C ALA A 35 -74.68 47.93 -5.51
N ALA A 36 -73.47 48.32 -5.89
CA ALA A 36 -72.24 47.62 -5.57
C ALA A 36 -71.19 48.63 -5.07
N ARG A 37 -70.10 48.12 -4.52
CA ARG A 37 -68.96 48.93 -4.09
C ARG A 37 -67.76 48.63 -4.98
N GLN A 38 -66.92 49.65 -5.19
CA GLN A 38 -65.69 49.51 -5.98
C GLN A 38 -64.82 48.37 -5.41
N TYR A 39 -64.21 47.55 -6.27
CA TYR A 39 -63.38 46.38 -5.92
C TYR A 39 -64.10 45.13 -5.37
N GLU A 40 -65.44 45.10 -5.34
CA GLU A 40 -66.15 43.83 -5.08
C GLU A 40 -65.82 42.80 -6.19
N ASN A 41 -65.73 41.50 -5.84
CA ASN A 41 -65.50 40.43 -6.80
C ASN A 41 -66.36 39.20 -6.47
N GLN A 42 -67.11 38.71 -7.46
CA GLN A 42 -67.86 37.43 -7.49
C GLN A 42 -68.96 37.20 -6.42
N MET A 43 -69.01 37.97 -5.33
CA MET A 43 -70.05 37.82 -4.30
C MET A 43 -71.29 38.69 -4.55
N ARG A 44 -71.25 39.62 -5.50
CA ARG A 44 -72.42 40.40 -5.91
C ARG A 44 -73.23 39.61 -6.93
N GLN A 45 -74.30 38.99 -6.47
CA GLN A 45 -75.15 38.10 -7.26
C GLN A 45 -76.58 38.63 -7.33
N VAL A 46 -77.19 38.52 -8.50
CA VAL A 46 -78.62 38.82 -8.72
C VAL A 46 -79.30 37.60 -9.32
N GLN A 47 -80.52 37.35 -8.89
CA GLN A 47 -81.42 36.44 -9.58
C GLN A 47 -82.21 37.24 -10.61
N LEU A 48 -82.21 36.74 -11.84
CA LEU A 48 -82.91 37.29 -12.99
C LEU A 48 -84.16 36.46 -13.24
N ASN A 49 -85.31 37.13 -13.32
CA ASN A 49 -86.55 36.57 -13.85
C ASN A 49 -86.86 37.27 -15.18
N ILE A 50 -86.69 36.57 -16.29
CA ILE A 50 -86.87 37.12 -17.64
C ILE A 50 -88.23 36.65 -18.17
N GLN A 51 -89.07 37.59 -18.57
CA GLN A 51 -90.46 37.35 -18.93
C GLN A 51 -90.89 38.20 -20.14
N HIS A 52 -92.01 37.83 -20.75
CA HIS A 52 -92.73 38.64 -21.72
C HIS A 52 -93.51 39.74 -21.01
N GLY A 53 -93.87 40.79 -21.74
CA GLY A 53 -94.60 41.94 -21.23
C GLY A 53 -96.07 41.66 -20.85
N ASP A 54 -96.56 40.44 -21.05
CA ASP A 54 -97.81 39.94 -20.47
C ASP A 54 -97.61 39.20 -19.12
N GLY A 55 -96.36 39.07 -18.66
CA GLY A 55 -95.98 38.41 -17.41
C GLY A 55 -95.67 36.92 -17.55
N SER A 56 -95.76 36.33 -18.74
CA SER A 56 -95.38 34.92 -18.96
C SER A 56 -93.85 34.76 -19.02
N PRO A 57 -93.26 33.68 -18.46
CA PRO A 57 -91.81 33.50 -18.44
C PRO A 57 -91.22 33.31 -19.84
N LEU A 58 -90.03 33.84 -20.07
CA LEU A 58 -89.26 33.58 -21.28
C LEU A 58 -88.44 32.31 -21.08
N ASP A 59 -88.73 31.24 -21.83
CA ASP A 59 -87.93 30.01 -21.78
C ASP A 59 -86.47 30.32 -22.18
N LEU A 60 -85.52 29.95 -21.32
CA LEU A 60 -84.06 30.13 -21.45
C LEU A 60 -83.32 28.84 -21.84
N THR A 61 -84.03 27.75 -22.20
CA THR A 61 -83.41 26.49 -22.63
C THR A 61 -82.44 26.70 -23.79
N GLY A 62 -81.17 26.32 -23.62
CA GLY A 62 -80.13 26.53 -24.62
C GLY A 62 -79.81 28.00 -24.93
N ALA A 63 -80.20 28.92 -24.06
CA ALA A 63 -79.83 30.33 -24.16
C ALA A 63 -78.64 30.68 -23.25
N ASN A 64 -77.93 31.75 -23.58
CA ASN A 64 -76.93 32.37 -22.73
C ASN A 64 -77.41 33.77 -22.34
N VAL A 65 -77.36 34.10 -21.05
CA VAL A 65 -77.66 35.45 -20.55
C VAL A 65 -76.35 36.21 -20.41
N VAL A 66 -76.23 37.34 -21.09
CA VAL A 66 -75.03 38.17 -21.16
C VAL A 66 -75.31 39.51 -20.51
N PHE A 67 -74.45 39.95 -19.60
CA PHE A 67 -74.52 41.31 -19.07
C PHE A 67 -73.78 42.27 -20.01
N GLU A 68 -74.42 43.37 -20.38
CA GLU A 68 -73.84 44.42 -21.21
C GLU A 68 -74.00 45.77 -20.49
N GLY A 69 -72.90 46.52 -20.37
CA GLY A 69 -72.93 47.82 -19.70
C GLY A 69 -71.85 48.79 -20.16
N LEU A 70 -72.16 50.09 -20.07
CA LEU A 70 -71.24 51.21 -20.24
C LEU A 70 -70.96 51.82 -18.86
N LEU A 71 -69.69 51.80 -18.46
CA LEU A 71 -69.27 52.21 -17.12
C LEU A 71 -69.50 53.72 -16.89
N PRO A 72 -69.44 54.18 -15.62
CA PRO A 72 -69.74 55.57 -15.27
C PRO A 72 -68.89 56.64 -15.99
N ASP A 73 -67.66 56.29 -16.39
CA ASP A 73 -66.76 57.19 -17.13
C ASP A 73 -67.18 57.42 -18.59
N GLY A 74 -68.13 56.63 -19.12
CA GLY A 74 -68.60 56.72 -20.50
C GLY A 74 -67.61 56.22 -21.55
N GLU A 75 -66.44 55.71 -21.14
CA GLU A 75 -65.38 55.23 -22.03
C GLU A 75 -65.32 53.70 -22.02
N HIS A 76 -65.36 53.10 -20.83
CA HIS A 76 -65.15 51.66 -20.66
C HIS A 76 -66.46 50.89 -20.74
N ARG A 77 -66.41 49.72 -21.37
CA ARG A 77 -67.58 48.84 -21.57
C ARG A 77 -67.31 47.48 -20.98
N ILE A 78 -68.37 46.83 -20.53
CA ILE A 78 -68.36 45.43 -20.13
C ILE A 78 -69.38 44.65 -20.94
N ILE A 79 -68.92 43.50 -21.46
CA ILE A 79 -69.75 42.50 -22.11
C ILE A 79 -69.33 41.18 -21.49
N ASP A 80 -70.20 40.62 -20.65
CA ASP A 80 -69.88 39.43 -19.88
C ASP A 80 -70.88 38.31 -20.14
N ALA A 81 -70.39 37.32 -20.88
CA ALA A 81 -71.12 36.13 -21.27
C ALA A 81 -70.76 34.88 -20.45
N LYS A 82 -69.92 35.02 -19.41
CA LYS A 82 -69.35 33.89 -18.66
C LYS A 82 -70.00 33.67 -17.29
N HIS A 83 -70.49 34.74 -16.66
CA HIS A 83 -70.90 34.67 -15.25
C HIS A 83 -72.42 34.57 -15.05
N SER A 84 -73.15 34.12 -16.07
CA SER A 84 -74.54 33.71 -15.92
C SER A 84 -74.65 32.20 -15.63
N THR A 85 -75.63 31.83 -14.82
CA THR A 85 -76.00 30.44 -14.55
C THR A 85 -77.51 30.32 -14.67
N ILE A 86 -78.02 29.49 -15.58
CA ILE A 86 -79.45 29.22 -15.68
C ILE A 86 -79.88 28.39 -14.47
N LEU A 87 -80.87 28.88 -13.72
CA LEU A 87 -81.39 28.22 -12.52
C LEU A 87 -82.63 27.37 -12.86
N ASP A 88 -83.55 27.96 -13.63
CA ASP A 88 -84.74 27.29 -14.14
C ASP A 88 -85.04 27.82 -15.53
N ALA A 89 -84.66 27.03 -16.54
CA ALA A 89 -84.74 27.44 -17.93
C ALA A 89 -86.19 27.70 -18.38
N VAL A 90 -87.11 26.81 -18.04
CA VAL A 90 -88.51 26.86 -18.53
C VAL A 90 -89.26 28.04 -17.91
N ASN A 91 -88.93 28.41 -16.67
CA ASN A 91 -89.55 29.53 -15.96
C ASN A 91 -88.77 30.86 -16.08
N GLY A 92 -87.77 30.93 -16.96
CA GLY A 92 -87.07 32.18 -17.25
C GLY A 92 -86.13 32.67 -16.15
N GLN A 93 -85.61 31.77 -15.32
CA GLN A 93 -84.80 32.13 -14.15
C GLN A 93 -83.31 31.85 -14.35
N ALA A 94 -82.49 32.86 -14.07
CA ALA A 94 -81.03 32.75 -14.07
C ALA A 94 -80.44 33.46 -12.85
N ARG A 95 -79.17 33.17 -12.54
CA ARG A 95 -78.33 33.95 -11.64
C ARG A 95 -77.25 34.64 -12.47
N PHE A 96 -76.92 35.87 -12.14
CA PHE A 96 -75.74 36.53 -12.66
C PHE A 96 -74.81 36.93 -11.53
N ASP A 97 -73.56 36.52 -11.64
CA ASP A 97 -72.50 36.82 -10.68
C ASP A 97 -71.60 37.90 -11.28
N PHE A 98 -71.69 39.14 -10.80
CA PHE A 98 -70.97 40.22 -11.44
C PHE A 98 -69.45 40.08 -11.23
N PRO A 99 -68.64 40.21 -12.31
CA PRO A 99 -67.20 40.13 -12.21
C PRO A 99 -66.63 41.43 -11.61
N ALA A 100 -65.42 41.38 -11.06
CA ALA A 100 -64.78 42.57 -10.48
C ALA A 100 -64.68 43.75 -11.46
N GLN A 101 -64.55 43.46 -12.76
CA GLN A 101 -64.49 44.44 -13.84
C GLN A 101 -65.76 45.29 -13.93
N ALA A 102 -66.90 44.79 -13.45
CA ALA A 102 -68.14 45.57 -13.40
C ALA A 102 -68.11 46.67 -12.32
N PHE A 103 -67.17 46.61 -11.38
CA PHE A 103 -67.11 47.49 -10.21
C PHE A 103 -65.79 48.26 -10.12
N THR A 104 -65.10 48.49 -11.25
CA THR A 104 -63.80 49.17 -11.28
C THR A 104 -63.90 50.68 -11.21
N VAL A 105 -64.96 51.27 -11.73
CA VAL A 105 -65.17 52.74 -11.79
C VAL A 105 -66.39 53.08 -10.95
N SER A 106 -66.23 54.00 -10.00
CA SER A 106 -67.33 54.47 -9.16
C SER A 106 -68.20 55.50 -9.88
N GLY A 107 -69.49 55.49 -9.56
CA GLY A 107 -70.54 56.28 -10.20
C GLY A 107 -71.67 55.40 -10.73
N SER A 108 -72.67 56.03 -11.33
CA SER A 108 -73.79 55.35 -11.97
C SER A 108 -73.42 54.92 -13.39
N TYR A 109 -73.71 53.68 -13.76
CA TYR A 109 -73.56 53.20 -15.13
C TYR A 109 -74.36 54.07 -16.08
N LYS A 110 -73.77 54.38 -17.24
CA LYS A 110 -74.47 55.11 -18.31
C LYS A 110 -75.54 54.26 -18.96
N GLN A 111 -75.31 52.94 -19.03
CA GLN A 111 -76.29 51.98 -19.50
C GLN A 111 -75.96 50.60 -18.95
N ALA A 112 -76.96 49.83 -18.52
CA ALA A 112 -76.80 48.46 -18.06
C ALA A 112 -78.05 47.65 -18.39
N PHE A 113 -77.89 46.51 -19.05
CA PHE A 113 -78.99 45.59 -19.38
C PHE A 113 -78.46 44.15 -19.55
N PHE A 114 -79.38 43.19 -19.62
CA PHE A 114 -79.07 41.81 -19.96
C PHE A 114 -79.51 41.51 -21.40
N ARG A 115 -78.73 40.70 -22.09
CA ARG A 115 -79.07 40.21 -23.42
C ARG A 115 -79.07 38.70 -23.43
N VAL A 116 -80.16 38.11 -23.90
CA VAL A 116 -80.33 36.67 -24.03
C VAL A 116 -79.98 36.28 -25.46
N TYR A 117 -78.99 35.40 -25.63
CA TYR A 117 -78.58 34.84 -26.91
C TYR A 117 -79.00 33.38 -27.04
N ARG A 118 -79.60 33.00 -28.17
CA ARG A 118 -79.94 31.61 -28.51
C ARG A 118 -79.74 31.40 -30.00
N ASN A 119 -78.92 30.43 -30.39
CA ASN A 119 -78.71 30.02 -31.79
C ASN A 119 -78.45 31.20 -32.77
N GLY A 120 -77.65 32.18 -32.35
CA GLY A 120 -77.33 33.37 -33.15
C GLY A 120 -78.39 34.49 -33.14
N MET A 121 -79.56 34.25 -32.54
CA MET A 121 -80.57 35.28 -32.27
C MET A 121 -80.36 35.86 -30.88
N ASN A 122 -80.79 37.10 -30.66
CA ASN A 122 -80.74 37.72 -29.35
C ASN A 122 -81.92 38.66 -29.08
N VAL A 123 -82.24 38.82 -27.79
CA VAL A 123 -83.18 39.82 -27.29
C VAL A 123 -82.59 40.48 -26.04
N ALA A 124 -82.72 41.80 -25.93
CA ALA A 124 -82.26 42.54 -24.75
C ALA A 124 -83.43 42.76 -23.77
N SER A 125 -83.11 42.76 -22.48
CA SER A 125 -83.97 43.29 -21.45
C SER A 125 -84.03 44.82 -21.52
N LEU A 126 -84.98 45.39 -20.79
CA LEU A 126 -84.92 46.81 -20.42
C LEU A 126 -83.68 47.11 -19.58
N GLU A 127 -83.25 48.36 -19.60
CA GLU A 127 -82.17 48.85 -18.75
C GLU A 127 -82.56 48.86 -17.27
N PHE A 128 -81.57 48.67 -16.42
CA PHE A 128 -81.69 48.84 -14.96
C PHE A 128 -80.62 49.80 -14.45
N SER A 129 -80.87 50.39 -13.28
CA SER A 129 -79.89 51.26 -12.64
C SER A 129 -78.78 50.42 -12.01
N LEU A 130 -77.52 50.74 -12.28
CA LEU A 130 -76.38 50.13 -11.59
C LEU A 130 -75.48 51.23 -11.04
N GLU A 131 -75.39 51.31 -9.71
CA GLU A 131 -74.56 52.27 -8.99
C GLU A 131 -73.35 51.58 -8.35
N VAL A 132 -72.16 52.10 -8.64
CA VAL A 132 -70.91 51.67 -8.00
C VAL A 132 -70.46 52.74 -7.01
N TYR A 133 -70.63 52.49 -5.73
CA TYR A 133 -70.14 53.41 -4.70
C TYR A 133 -68.62 53.34 -4.61
N ALA A 134 -67.99 54.51 -4.57
CA ALA A 134 -66.55 54.62 -4.34
C ALA A 134 -66.16 53.92 -3.04
N ASP A 135 -65.17 53.02 -3.12
CA ASP A 135 -64.56 52.43 -1.94
C ASP A 135 -63.41 53.32 -1.46
N LYS A 136 -63.77 54.32 -0.66
CA LYS A 136 -62.79 55.22 -0.03
C LYS A 136 -62.00 54.55 1.11
N VAL A 137 -62.33 53.31 1.50
CA VAL A 137 -61.58 52.56 2.52
C VAL A 137 -60.33 51.95 1.90
N ILE A 138 -60.45 51.35 0.72
CA ILE A 138 -59.31 50.71 0.03
C ILE A 138 -58.52 51.71 -0.85
N SER A 139 -59.20 52.65 -1.51
CA SER A 139 -58.54 53.60 -2.44
C SER A 139 -57.72 54.71 -1.74
N GLY A 140 -57.63 54.69 -0.40
CA GLY A 140 -56.99 55.71 0.42
C GLY A 140 -56.15 55.16 1.58
N LEU A 141 -55.81 53.87 1.55
CA LEU A 141 -55.00 53.25 2.61
C LEU A 141 -53.61 53.89 2.69
N ILE A 142 -53.29 54.43 3.86
CA ILE A 142 -51.90 54.53 4.33
C ILE A 142 -51.55 53.23 5.06
N PRO A 143 -50.31 52.73 5.00
CA PRO A 143 -49.94 51.38 5.43
C PRO A 143 -50.33 50.93 6.85
N ALA A 144 -50.75 51.85 7.73
CA ALA A 144 -51.19 51.56 9.09
C ALA A 144 -52.65 51.05 9.22
N ASP A 145 -53.51 51.32 8.23
CA ASP A 145 -54.97 51.09 8.37
C ASP A 145 -55.45 49.69 7.92
N TYR A 146 -54.53 48.77 7.60
CA TYR A 146 -54.84 47.44 7.01
C TYR A 146 -54.05 46.31 7.69
N ILE A 147 -54.29 46.11 9.00
CA ILE A 147 -53.50 45.18 9.86
C ILE A 147 -53.90 43.69 9.72
N THR A 148 -55.08 43.36 9.19
CA THR A 148 -55.57 41.97 9.21
C THR A 148 -54.86 41.02 8.23
N PRO A 149 -54.56 41.40 6.96
CA PRO A 149 -53.80 40.53 6.06
C PRO A 149 -52.31 40.47 6.41
N PHE A 150 -51.78 41.45 7.15
CA PHE A 150 -50.41 41.41 7.65
C PHE A 150 -50.23 40.31 8.70
N LEU A 151 -51.25 40.06 9.53
CA LEU A 151 -51.22 38.96 10.52
C LEU A 151 -51.37 37.58 9.86
N ASP A 152 -52.15 37.47 8.77
CA ASP A 152 -52.21 36.23 7.97
C ASP A 152 -50.93 35.99 7.16
N LEU A 153 -50.32 37.04 6.58
CA LEU A 153 -48.98 36.96 5.96
C LEU A 153 -47.91 36.65 7.01
N TYR A 154 -48.01 37.18 8.24
CA TYR A 154 -47.12 36.84 9.35
C TYR A 154 -47.32 35.39 9.80
N GLY A 155 -48.55 34.88 9.82
CA GLY A 155 -48.86 33.46 10.07
C GLY A 155 -48.31 32.54 8.99
N GLN A 156 -48.50 32.86 7.72
CA GLN A 156 -47.93 32.10 6.59
C GLN A 156 -46.40 32.20 6.52
N LEU A 157 -45.83 33.36 6.86
CA LEU A 157 -44.37 33.54 6.97
C LEU A 157 -43.82 32.77 8.18
N SER A 158 -44.55 32.70 9.29
CA SER A 158 -44.21 31.90 10.47
C SER A 158 -44.22 30.40 10.17
N ASP A 159 -45.21 29.90 9.43
CA ASP A 159 -45.29 28.49 9.01
C ASP A 159 -44.24 28.12 7.94
N VAL A 160 -43.89 29.05 7.05
CA VAL A 160 -42.78 28.89 6.09
C VAL A 160 -41.42 28.92 6.79
N VAL A 161 -41.22 29.79 7.79
CA VAL A 161 -39.97 29.87 8.58
C VAL A 161 -39.80 28.69 9.54
N ALA A 162 -40.90 28.18 10.12
CA ALA A 162 -40.89 26.99 10.97
C ALA A 162 -40.55 25.70 10.22
N ASN A 163 -40.83 25.63 8.90
CA ASN A 163 -40.50 24.46 8.06
C ASN A 163 -39.27 24.66 7.17
N ALA A 164 -38.81 25.89 6.91
CA ALA A 164 -37.60 26.17 6.10
C ALA A 164 -36.28 26.14 6.90
N THR A 165 -36.31 25.84 8.20
CA THR A 165 -35.12 25.81 9.07
C THR A 165 -34.38 24.47 9.08
N GLY A 166 -34.98 23.38 8.62
CA GLY A 166 -34.30 22.08 8.52
C GLY A 166 -33.35 22.04 7.31
N ASP A 167 -33.92 22.08 6.11
CA ASP A 167 -33.16 21.86 4.88
C ASP A 167 -32.19 22.98 4.55
N LEU A 168 -32.54 24.24 4.84
CA LEU A 168 -31.64 25.38 4.60
C LEU A 168 -30.48 25.40 5.62
N LYS A 169 -30.72 25.01 6.88
CA LYS A 169 -29.67 24.93 7.91
C LYS A 169 -28.77 23.72 7.65
N VAL A 170 -29.33 22.58 7.25
CA VAL A 170 -28.56 21.40 6.84
C VAL A 170 -27.75 21.70 5.58
N ALA A 171 -28.31 22.39 4.58
CA ALA A 171 -27.58 22.78 3.38
C ALA A 171 -26.48 23.82 3.66
N LEU A 172 -26.75 24.82 4.51
CA LEU A 172 -25.76 25.84 4.89
C LEU A 172 -24.66 25.25 5.78
N GLN A 173 -25.00 24.33 6.69
CA GLN A 173 -24.05 23.63 7.56
C GLN A 173 -23.21 22.64 6.75
N ALA A 174 -23.81 21.88 5.82
CA ALA A 174 -23.09 21.03 4.88
C ALA A 174 -22.20 21.84 3.91
N TRP A 175 -22.64 23.03 3.49
CA TRP A 175 -21.82 23.94 2.69
C TRP A 175 -20.68 24.53 3.51
N GLN A 176 -20.91 24.94 4.76
CA GLN A 176 -19.86 25.42 5.67
C GLN A 176 -18.85 24.32 6.01
N GLU A 177 -19.30 23.09 6.27
CA GLU A 177 -18.42 21.92 6.51
C GLU A 177 -17.61 21.58 5.27
N LYS A 178 -18.23 21.56 4.07
CA LYS A 178 -17.50 21.35 2.81
C LYS A 178 -16.55 22.49 2.48
N PHE A 179 -16.92 23.73 2.75
CA PHE A 179 -16.09 24.90 2.51
C PHE A 179 -14.91 24.95 3.48
N GLN A 180 -15.14 24.66 4.77
CA GLN A 180 -14.06 24.55 5.76
C GLN A 180 -13.16 23.35 5.47
N ALA A 181 -13.71 22.18 5.10
CA ALA A 181 -12.91 21.03 4.69
C ALA A 181 -12.09 21.34 3.43
N ALA A 182 -12.66 22.02 2.43
CA ALA A 182 -11.94 22.46 1.25
C ALA A 182 -10.87 23.52 1.59
N LEU A 183 -11.15 24.45 2.50
CA LEU A 183 -10.19 25.47 2.95
C LEU A 183 -9.06 24.85 3.79
N THR A 184 -9.34 23.88 4.65
CA THR A 184 -8.36 23.12 5.43
C THR A 184 -7.55 22.20 4.53
N GLN A 185 -8.17 21.54 3.55
CA GLN A 185 -7.46 20.75 2.54
C GLN A 185 -6.60 21.64 1.64
N TRP A 186 -7.06 22.84 1.30
CA TRP A 186 -6.30 23.78 0.48
C TRP A 186 -5.15 24.44 1.26
N ASN A 187 -5.36 24.79 2.53
CA ASN A 187 -4.30 25.29 3.41
C ASN A 187 -3.33 24.18 3.84
N GLY A 188 -3.81 22.95 4.05
CA GLY A 188 -3.00 21.76 4.28
C GLY A 188 -2.17 21.44 3.06
N ASN A 189 -2.78 21.36 1.88
CA ASN A 189 -2.07 21.20 0.62
C ASN A 189 -1.08 22.35 0.37
N TYR A 190 -1.38 23.60 0.74
CA TYR A 190 -0.45 24.73 0.61
C TYR A 190 0.71 24.63 1.60
N ALA A 191 0.47 24.22 2.85
CA ALA A 191 1.50 23.96 3.84
C ALA A 191 2.38 22.77 3.43
N ASP A 192 1.78 21.69 2.94
CA ASP A 192 2.46 20.52 2.40
C ASP A 192 3.21 20.85 1.11
N LEU A 193 2.66 21.72 0.24
CA LEU A 193 3.36 22.25 -0.92
C LEU A 193 4.55 23.09 -0.48
N MET A 194 4.41 23.91 0.57
CA MET A 194 5.48 24.76 1.07
C MET A 194 6.58 23.92 1.74
N VAL A 195 6.21 22.88 2.49
CA VAL A 195 7.14 21.89 3.04
C VAL A 195 7.85 21.15 1.91
N THR A 196 7.12 20.72 0.88
CA THR A 196 7.67 20.03 -0.29
C THR A 196 8.59 20.96 -1.08
N VAL A 197 8.19 22.20 -1.33
CA VAL A 197 9.00 23.22 -2.03
C VAL A 197 10.24 23.56 -1.22
N ASN A 198 10.15 23.73 0.10
CA ASN A 198 11.32 23.97 0.95
C ASN A 198 12.25 22.76 1.02
N LYS A 199 11.69 21.54 1.03
CA LYS A 199 12.47 20.30 0.98
C LYS A 199 13.17 20.15 -0.37
N VAL A 200 12.47 20.43 -1.46
CA VAL A 200 13.02 20.45 -2.82
C VAL A 200 14.09 21.52 -2.94
N ASP A 201 13.88 22.74 -2.42
CA ASP A 201 14.86 23.83 -2.44
C ASP A 201 16.11 23.46 -1.62
N SER A 202 15.93 22.86 -0.44
CA SER A 202 17.03 22.34 0.38
C SER A 202 17.80 21.21 -0.33
N GLN A 203 17.10 20.28 -0.97
CA GLN A 203 17.70 19.21 -1.77
C GLN A 203 18.41 19.77 -3.01
N LEU A 204 17.84 20.77 -3.69
CA LEU A 204 18.46 21.43 -4.85
C LEU A 204 19.74 22.17 -4.45
N ASN A 205 19.73 22.82 -3.29
CA ASN A 205 20.89 23.52 -2.76
C ASN A 205 21.97 22.54 -2.29
N SER A 206 21.59 21.42 -1.68
CA SER A 206 22.50 20.33 -1.31
C SER A 206 23.14 19.68 -2.54
N LEU A 207 22.33 19.34 -3.55
CA LEU A 207 22.78 18.84 -4.84
C LEU A 207 23.69 19.85 -5.54
N SER A 208 23.32 21.14 -5.57
CA SER A 208 24.18 22.19 -6.14
C SER A 208 25.51 22.33 -5.40
N THR A 209 25.52 22.07 -4.08
CA THR A 209 26.76 22.09 -3.28
C THR A 209 27.62 20.88 -3.59
N GLN A 210 27.04 19.68 -3.68
CA GLN A 210 27.74 18.46 -4.07
C GLN A 210 28.30 18.55 -5.51
N ILE A 211 27.54 19.11 -6.45
CA ILE A 211 28.01 19.37 -7.83
C ILE A 211 29.20 20.32 -7.82
N LYS A 212 29.17 21.38 -6.99
CA LYS A 212 30.28 22.34 -6.86
C LYS A 212 31.49 21.76 -6.12
N ALA A 213 31.30 20.71 -5.33
CA ALA A 213 32.35 20.00 -4.59
C ALA A 213 32.97 18.83 -5.38
N ASN A 214 32.52 18.57 -6.61
CA ASN A 214 32.87 17.36 -7.40
C ASN A 214 32.48 16.02 -6.72
N ASP A 215 31.44 16.02 -5.87
CA ASP A 215 30.94 14.83 -5.16
C ASP A 215 29.79 14.10 -5.90
N LEU A 216 29.52 14.45 -7.16
CA LEU A 216 28.49 13.82 -7.98
C LEU A 216 29.07 13.31 -9.30
N VAL A 217 28.85 12.02 -9.57
CA VAL A 217 29.25 11.34 -10.80
C VAL A 217 28.55 11.97 -12.00
N THR A 218 29.31 12.46 -12.97
CA THR A 218 28.80 13.03 -14.22
C THR A 218 28.62 11.96 -15.30
N ALA A 219 27.92 12.29 -16.39
CA ALA A 219 27.83 11.40 -17.56
C ALA A 219 29.21 11.09 -18.16
N THR A 220 30.14 12.05 -18.13
CA THR A 220 31.52 11.84 -18.56
C THR A 220 32.27 10.90 -17.62
N ASP A 221 32.00 10.96 -16.31
CA ASP A 221 32.55 10.01 -15.36
C ASP A 221 31.97 8.62 -15.64
N LEU A 222 30.67 8.50 -15.84
CA LEU A 222 29.99 7.26 -16.25
C LEU A 222 30.58 6.65 -17.52
N ASP A 223 30.80 7.44 -18.58
CA ASP A 223 31.43 6.97 -19.82
C ASP A 223 32.88 6.51 -19.58
N HIS A 224 33.60 7.19 -18.67
CA HIS A 224 34.96 6.80 -18.27
C HIS A 224 34.98 5.52 -17.42
N TRP A 225 33.97 5.31 -16.56
CA TRP A 225 33.78 4.08 -15.80
C TRP A 225 33.33 2.92 -16.71
N GLU A 226 32.44 3.17 -17.68
CA GLU A 226 31.98 2.20 -18.68
C GLU A 226 33.14 1.72 -19.55
N SER A 227 34.00 2.63 -20.01
CA SER A 227 35.24 2.28 -20.73
C SER A 227 36.18 1.42 -19.88
N LYS A 228 36.32 1.71 -18.58
CA LYS A 228 37.18 0.89 -17.70
C LYS A 228 36.56 -0.46 -17.37
N MET A 229 35.24 -0.54 -17.25
CA MET A 229 34.52 -1.80 -17.07
C MET A 229 34.61 -2.66 -18.33
N ASP A 230 34.51 -2.08 -19.53
CA ASP A 230 34.73 -2.80 -20.78
C ASP A 230 36.16 -3.37 -20.87
N ASP A 231 37.16 -2.66 -20.37
CA ASP A 231 38.55 -3.15 -20.30
C ASP A 231 38.73 -4.29 -19.26
N LEU A 232 38.00 -4.24 -18.14
CA LEU A 232 37.97 -5.27 -17.09
C LEU A 232 37.21 -6.54 -17.53
N VAL A 233 36.02 -6.38 -18.12
CA VAL A 233 35.14 -7.47 -18.56
C VAL A 233 35.73 -8.22 -19.76
N ASN A 234 36.52 -7.54 -20.60
CA ASN A 234 37.19 -8.18 -21.74
C ASN A 234 38.60 -8.74 -21.41
N GLY A 235 38.99 -8.79 -20.13
CA GLY A 235 40.22 -9.44 -19.68
C GLY A 235 41.50 -8.84 -20.28
N GLN A 236 41.49 -7.55 -20.66
CA GLN A 236 42.65 -6.88 -21.26
C GLN A 236 43.53 -6.14 -20.23
N VAL A 237 43.14 -6.15 -18.96
CA VAL A 237 43.97 -5.66 -17.86
C VAL A 237 44.51 -6.86 -17.09
N GLU A 238 45.79 -7.18 -17.26
CA GLU A 238 46.53 -7.87 -16.19
C GLU A 238 46.48 -6.92 -14.99
N VAL A 239 45.64 -7.24 -14.00
CA VAL A 239 45.67 -6.54 -12.72
C VAL A 239 47.03 -6.86 -12.12
N ASP A 240 47.92 -5.87 -12.09
CA ASP A 240 49.16 -5.98 -11.33
C ASP A 240 48.76 -6.37 -9.90
N GLU A 241 49.23 -7.52 -9.41
CA GLU A 241 48.91 -8.01 -8.06
C GLU A 241 49.27 -6.96 -6.98
N SER A 242 50.06 -5.93 -7.32
CA SER A 242 50.37 -4.77 -6.46
C SER A 242 49.20 -3.79 -6.24
N VAL A 243 48.15 -3.85 -7.06
CA VAL A 243 46.90 -3.06 -6.93
C VAL A 243 45.69 -3.90 -6.52
N ASP A 244 45.84 -5.20 -6.28
CA ASP A 244 44.80 -6.03 -5.66
C ASP A 244 44.55 -5.58 -4.21
N ILE A 245 43.29 -5.52 -3.81
CA ILE A 245 42.92 -5.27 -2.42
C ILE A 245 43.38 -6.51 -1.62
N GLY A 246 44.21 -6.33 -0.59
CA GLY A 246 44.91 -7.42 0.11
C GLY A 246 46.33 -7.72 -0.39
N GLY A 247 46.74 -7.13 -1.52
CA GLY A 247 48.12 -7.06 -1.99
C GLY A 247 48.77 -8.38 -2.42
N GLN A 248 49.99 -8.28 -2.95
CA GLN A 248 50.79 -9.42 -3.39
C GLN A 248 51.10 -10.39 -2.24
N LEU A 249 51.04 -11.69 -2.55
CA LEU A 249 51.57 -12.72 -1.67
C LEU A 249 53.06 -12.49 -1.40
N PRO A 250 53.48 -12.31 -0.13
CA PRO A 250 54.90 -12.16 0.20
C PRO A 250 55.70 -13.36 -0.31
N ALA A 251 56.90 -13.12 -0.86
CA ALA A 251 57.72 -14.18 -1.47
C ALA A 251 58.04 -15.33 -0.49
N THR A 252 58.20 -15.01 0.81
CA THR A 252 58.38 -16.01 1.88
C THR A 252 57.14 -16.90 2.01
N LEU A 253 55.95 -16.29 2.08
CA LEU A 253 54.69 -17.00 2.22
C LEU A 253 54.38 -17.85 0.99
N LYS A 254 54.63 -17.32 -0.22
CA LYS A 254 54.51 -18.07 -1.48
C LYS A 254 55.35 -19.35 -1.47
N LYS A 255 56.62 -19.27 -1.04
CA LYS A 255 57.50 -20.45 -0.93
C LYS A 255 56.98 -21.48 0.08
N GLN A 256 56.38 -21.02 1.18
CA GLN A 256 55.77 -21.91 2.18
C GLN A 256 54.53 -22.60 1.61
N LEU A 257 53.68 -21.87 0.87
CA LEU A 257 52.51 -22.42 0.18
C LEU A 257 52.91 -23.41 -0.92
N ASP A 258 53.95 -23.14 -1.71
CA ASP A 258 54.47 -24.10 -2.70
C ASP A 258 54.92 -25.41 -2.04
N ALA A 259 55.61 -25.30 -0.90
CA ALA A 259 56.02 -26.47 -0.12
C ALA A 259 54.83 -27.20 0.54
N PHE A 260 53.75 -26.49 0.85
CA PHE A 260 52.51 -27.06 1.35
C PHE A 260 51.76 -27.80 0.24
N LYS A 261 51.58 -27.18 -0.94
CA LYS A 261 51.00 -27.79 -2.15
C LYS A 261 51.69 -29.09 -2.52
N ALA A 262 53.02 -29.13 -2.48
CA ALA A 262 53.80 -30.32 -2.79
C ALA A 262 53.56 -31.52 -1.86
N LYS A 263 52.92 -31.32 -0.70
CA LYS A 263 52.55 -32.39 0.26
C LYS A 263 51.12 -32.89 0.06
N LEU A 264 50.28 -32.15 -0.66
CA LEU A 264 48.87 -32.47 -0.82
C LEU A 264 48.70 -33.73 -1.68
N PRO A 265 47.76 -34.63 -1.34
CA PRO A 265 47.46 -35.80 -2.17
C PRO A 265 46.96 -35.39 -3.56
N THR A 266 47.32 -36.15 -4.59
CA THR A 266 46.82 -35.95 -5.97
C THR A 266 45.56 -36.78 -6.29
N THR A 267 45.10 -37.60 -5.33
CA THR A 267 43.93 -38.47 -5.43
C THR A 267 42.97 -38.17 -4.28
N GLY A 268 41.68 -38.47 -4.47
CA GLY A 268 40.62 -38.05 -3.54
C GLY A 268 40.13 -36.64 -3.85
N LEU A 269 39.13 -36.17 -3.10
CA LEU A 269 38.63 -34.80 -3.18
C LEU A 269 39.43 -33.91 -2.22
N ASN A 270 40.07 -32.86 -2.73
CA ASN A 270 40.79 -31.87 -1.94
C ASN A 270 39.96 -30.59 -1.77
N ILE A 271 39.76 -30.16 -0.53
CA ILE A 271 38.98 -28.96 -0.18
C ILE A 271 39.86 -28.04 0.66
N ALA A 272 40.26 -26.89 0.11
CA ALA A 272 40.86 -25.83 0.90
C ALA A 272 39.77 -25.05 1.66
N MET A 273 40.01 -24.74 2.92
CA MET A 273 39.00 -24.13 3.78
C MET A 273 39.59 -23.18 4.81
N VAL A 274 38.92 -22.04 4.99
CA VAL A 274 39.08 -21.11 6.11
C VAL A 274 37.74 -20.96 6.81
N THR A 275 37.76 -20.52 8.07
CA THR A 275 36.56 -20.26 8.87
C THR A 275 36.87 -19.17 9.88
N ASP A 276 35.85 -18.43 10.32
CA ASP A 276 35.99 -17.44 11.39
C ASP A 276 37.14 -16.46 11.09
N ALA A 277 37.09 -15.93 9.87
CA ALA A 277 38.06 -14.94 9.40
C ALA A 277 37.80 -13.58 10.04
N HIS A 278 36.54 -13.32 10.44
CA HIS A 278 36.10 -12.12 11.13
C HIS A 278 36.65 -10.86 10.46
N TYR A 279 36.59 -10.78 9.13
CA TYR A 279 37.13 -9.65 8.38
C TYR A 279 36.41 -8.34 8.74
N GLU A 280 37.20 -7.28 8.87
CA GLU A 280 36.75 -5.88 8.96
C GLU A 280 37.78 -5.00 8.24
N ASP A 281 37.34 -4.08 7.40
CA ASP A 281 38.25 -3.14 6.73
C ASP A 281 38.81 -2.11 7.73
N ARG A 282 37.98 -1.76 8.72
CA ARG A 282 38.29 -0.70 9.71
C ARG A 282 37.91 -1.16 11.12
N PRO A 283 38.63 -2.12 11.71
CA PRO A 283 38.34 -2.56 13.05
C PRO A 283 38.46 -1.41 14.05
N ASP A 284 37.42 -1.22 14.87
CA ASP A 284 37.54 -0.44 16.10
C ASP A 284 38.00 -1.38 17.22
N GLU A 285 39.30 -1.37 17.51
CA GLU A 285 39.92 -2.18 18.56
C GLU A 285 39.32 -1.97 19.96
N ASN A 286 38.54 -0.90 20.18
CA ASN A 286 37.89 -0.62 21.46
C ASN A 286 36.50 -1.25 21.57
N THR A 287 35.95 -1.78 20.47
CA THR A 287 34.64 -2.43 20.46
C THR A 287 34.75 -3.81 21.09
N TRP A 288 33.79 -4.15 21.95
CA TRP A 288 33.74 -5.49 22.53
C TRP A 288 33.55 -6.53 21.42
N GLY A 289 34.41 -7.56 21.41
CA GLY A 289 34.42 -8.58 20.36
C GLY A 289 35.34 -8.27 19.18
N ALA A 290 36.01 -7.10 19.16
CA ALA A 290 36.92 -6.73 18.08
C ALA A 290 38.15 -7.64 18.02
N TYR A 291 38.55 -7.98 16.80
CA TYR A 291 39.84 -8.59 16.51
C TYR A 291 40.78 -7.51 15.93
N PRO A 292 41.86 -7.12 16.63
CA PRO A 292 42.70 -5.99 16.20
C PRO A 292 43.37 -6.16 14.82
N TYR A 293 43.43 -7.39 14.32
CA TYR A 293 44.06 -7.75 13.04
C TYR A 293 43.06 -8.41 12.08
N SER A 294 41.75 -8.16 12.25
CA SER A 294 40.71 -8.68 11.35
C SER A 294 40.93 -8.31 9.88
N ARG A 295 41.53 -7.15 9.61
CA ARG A 295 41.84 -6.73 8.24
C ARG A 295 42.80 -7.68 7.51
N ASP A 296 43.64 -8.41 8.24
CA ASP A 296 44.61 -9.37 7.69
C ASP A 296 43.91 -10.52 6.95
N ALA A 297 42.69 -10.87 7.37
CA ALA A 297 41.87 -11.92 6.78
C ALA A 297 41.70 -11.78 5.26
N TYR A 298 41.61 -10.54 4.75
CA TYR A 298 41.47 -10.32 3.31
C TYR A 298 42.74 -10.68 2.53
N GLN A 299 43.92 -10.57 3.14
CA GLN A 299 45.17 -11.06 2.56
C GLN A 299 45.32 -12.58 2.71
N HIS A 300 44.78 -13.18 3.78
CA HIS A 300 44.73 -14.63 3.92
C HIS A 300 43.92 -15.28 2.78
N LEU A 301 42.89 -14.61 2.27
CA LEU A 301 42.17 -15.05 1.08
C LEU A 301 43.06 -15.11 -0.18
N THR A 302 44.06 -14.24 -0.31
CA THR A 302 45.05 -14.34 -1.40
C THR A 302 45.85 -15.65 -1.27
N ALA A 303 46.25 -16.02 -0.05
CA ALA A 303 46.94 -17.28 0.22
C ALA A 303 46.05 -18.50 -0.05
N LEU A 304 44.76 -18.42 0.32
CA LEU A 304 43.79 -19.47 0.03
C LEU A 304 43.57 -19.63 -1.48
N ASN A 305 43.38 -18.53 -2.22
CA ASN A 305 43.19 -18.56 -3.67
C ASN A 305 44.43 -19.09 -4.42
N TYR A 306 45.63 -18.87 -3.87
CA TYR A 306 46.86 -19.44 -4.42
C TYR A 306 46.92 -20.98 -4.37
N LEU A 307 46.06 -21.63 -3.57
CA LEU A 307 45.96 -23.08 -3.50
C LEU A 307 45.01 -23.68 -4.55
N GLN A 308 44.23 -22.87 -5.27
CA GLN A 308 43.17 -23.36 -6.16
C GLN A 308 43.64 -24.29 -7.29
N ASP A 309 44.89 -24.18 -7.74
CA ASP A 309 45.49 -25.08 -8.74
C ASP A 309 45.95 -26.43 -8.15
N ALA A 310 45.82 -26.62 -6.83
CA ALA A 310 46.18 -27.83 -6.11
C ALA A 310 45.01 -28.48 -5.36
N VAL A 311 43.82 -27.88 -5.40
CA VAL A 311 42.61 -28.40 -4.75
C VAL A 311 41.44 -28.45 -5.73
N ASP A 312 40.40 -29.21 -5.40
CA ASP A 312 39.18 -29.28 -6.21
C ASP A 312 38.16 -28.22 -5.75
N VAL A 313 38.19 -27.83 -4.47
CA VAL A 313 37.20 -26.93 -3.85
C VAL A 313 37.88 -25.93 -2.90
N VAL A 314 37.36 -24.70 -2.84
CA VAL A 314 37.66 -23.69 -1.82
C VAL A 314 36.40 -23.30 -1.07
N ILE A 315 36.47 -23.20 0.26
CA ILE A 315 35.32 -22.84 1.10
C ILE A 315 35.72 -21.78 2.14
N ALA A 316 34.94 -20.70 2.22
CA ALA A 316 34.92 -19.82 3.39
C ALA A 316 33.73 -20.23 4.28
N ASN A 317 34.03 -20.80 5.44
CA ASN A 317 33.08 -21.59 6.22
C ASN A 317 32.37 -20.79 7.34
N GLY A 318 31.93 -19.56 7.04
CA GLY A 318 31.17 -18.72 7.96
C GLY A 318 32.02 -17.90 8.93
N ASP A 319 31.38 -16.88 9.52
CA ASP A 319 32.03 -15.79 10.25
C ASP A 319 33.12 -15.16 9.36
N ASN A 320 32.70 -14.89 8.13
CA ASN A 320 33.49 -14.31 7.06
C ASN A 320 33.83 -12.85 7.41
N ILE A 321 32.87 -12.11 7.96
CA ILE A 321 33.07 -10.79 8.56
C ILE A 321 32.81 -10.83 10.08
N ASN A 322 33.32 -9.84 10.82
CA ASN A 322 33.12 -9.79 12.28
C ASN A 322 31.74 -9.23 12.68
N GLY A 323 31.16 -8.37 11.84
CA GLY A 323 29.82 -7.80 12.08
C GLY A 323 29.76 -6.80 13.25
N LEU A 324 30.82 -6.03 13.49
CA LEU A 324 30.87 -5.01 14.55
C LEU A 324 30.62 -3.57 14.07
N ASP A 325 30.33 -3.36 12.78
CA ASP A 325 29.92 -2.04 12.30
C ASP A 325 28.46 -1.77 12.67
N LEU A 326 28.19 -0.59 13.21
CA LEU A 326 26.83 -0.13 13.53
C LEU A 326 26.03 0.24 12.27
N ASN A 327 26.70 0.39 11.13
CA ASN A 327 26.12 0.67 9.84
C ASN A 327 26.10 -0.58 8.97
N VAL A 328 24.91 -1.14 8.74
CA VAL A 328 24.71 -2.34 7.91
C VAL A 328 25.28 -2.17 6.49
N LEU A 329 25.35 -0.94 5.95
CA LEU A 329 25.91 -0.72 4.63
C LEU A 329 27.41 -1.07 4.58
N SER A 330 28.15 -0.77 5.65
CA SER A 330 29.55 -1.16 5.75
C SER A 330 29.69 -2.67 5.79
N SER A 331 28.88 -3.35 6.62
CA SER A 331 28.89 -4.82 6.71
C SER A 331 28.55 -5.47 5.36
N LYS A 332 27.60 -4.92 4.61
CA LYS A 332 27.27 -5.38 3.24
C LYS A 332 28.45 -5.22 2.28
N LEU A 333 29.18 -4.10 2.36
CA LEU A 333 30.37 -3.87 1.53
C LEU A 333 31.48 -4.85 1.88
N GLU A 334 31.78 -5.04 3.18
CA GLU A 334 32.79 -5.99 3.64
C GLU A 334 32.44 -7.42 3.24
N GLN A 335 31.18 -7.81 3.41
CA GLN A 335 30.67 -9.12 3.02
C GLN A 335 30.77 -9.36 1.51
N SER A 336 30.39 -8.35 0.71
CA SER A 336 30.50 -8.39 -0.76
C SER A 336 31.95 -8.52 -1.21
N MET A 337 32.85 -7.71 -0.65
CA MET A 337 34.28 -7.76 -0.97
C MET A 337 34.88 -9.13 -0.63
N TYR A 338 34.59 -9.64 0.57
CA TYR A 338 35.11 -10.93 1.02
C TYR A 338 34.58 -12.09 0.16
N ALA A 339 33.29 -12.08 -0.17
CA ALA A 339 32.68 -13.08 -1.05
C ALA A 339 33.24 -13.00 -2.48
N ASP A 340 33.32 -11.81 -3.07
CA ASP A 340 33.83 -11.60 -4.42
C ASP A 340 35.26 -12.13 -4.55
N LYS A 341 36.13 -11.86 -3.57
CA LYS A 341 37.51 -12.38 -3.58
C LYS A 341 37.60 -13.91 -3.68
N ILE A 342 36.67 -14.64 -3.06
CA ILE A 342 36.61 -16.11 -3.13
C ILE A 342 35.94 -16.60 -4.42
N LEU A 343 34.85 -15.95 -4.82
CA LEU A 343 33.98 -16.42 -5.89
C LEU A 343 34.46 -16.01 -7.29
N THR A 344 35.15 -14.88 -7.43
CA THR A 344 35.54 -14.31 -8.73
C THR A 344 37.06 -14.19 -8.94
N GLY A 345 37.86 -14.29 -7.87
CA GLY A 345 39.30 -14.02 -7.91
C GLY A 345 40.12 -14.96 -8.82
N VAL A 346 39.85 -16.27 -8.81
CA VAL A 346 40.49 -17.30 -9.65
C VAL A 346 39.48 -18.46 -9.83
N THR A 347 39.44 -19.11 -11.00
CA THR A 347 38.42 -20.13 -11.38
C THR A 347 38.98 -21.54 -11.55
N GLN A 348 40.05 -21.90 -10.83
CA GLN A 348 40.71 -23.21 -10.98
C GLN A 348 40.13 -24.29 -10.06
N ALA A 349 39.39 -23.90 -9.02
CA ALA A 349 38.65 -24.78 -8.12
C ALA A 349 37.21 -24.28 -7.97
N ASP A 350 36.30 -25.14 -7.53
CA ASP A 350 34.95 -24.72 -7.19
C ASP A 350 34.96 -23.93 -5.87
N SER A 351 34.28 -22.78 -5.81
CA SER A 351 34.31 -21.90 -4.63
C SER A 351 32.95 -21.76 -3.97
N TYR A 352 32.89 -21.86 -2.64
CA TYR A 352 31.65 -21.73 -1.87
C TYR A 352 31.80 -20.84 -0.64
N MET A 353 30.74 -20.08 -0.36
CA MET A 353 30.55 -19.34 0.89
C MET A 353 29.54 -20.07 1.77
N ILE A 354 29.85 -20.22 3.05
CA ILE A 354 28.91 -20.66 4.10
C ILE A 354 28.65 -19.47 5.01
N LEU A 355 27.40 -19.31 5.46
CA LEU A 355 27.00 -18.24 6.35
C LEU A 355 27.27 -18.60 7.81
N GLY A 356 27.89 -17.68 8.56
CA GLY A 356 28.08 -17.76 10.01
C GLY A 356 27.19 -16.79 10.79
N ASN A 357 27.33 -16.82 12.11
CA ASN A 357 26.49 -16.04 13.02
C ASN A 357 26.92 -14.56 13.12
N HIS A 358 28.16 -14.21 12.78
CA HIS A 358 28.62 -12.82 12.75
C HIS A 358 28.24 -12.07 11.46
N ASP A 359 27.99 -12.80 10.38
CA ASP A 359 27.96 -12.26 9.03
C ASP A 359 26.82 -11.25 8.80
N ASP A 360 25.72 -11.29 9.55
CA ASP A 360 24.57 -10.40 9.36
C ASP A 360 24.72 -9.00 9.97
N GLY A 361 25.85 -8.75 10.67
CA GLY A 361 26.14 -7.49 11.33
C GLY A 361 25.42 -7.29 12.68
N SER A 362 24.69 -8.29 13.18
CA SER A 362 23.89 -8.13 14.41
C SER A 362 24.71 -8.19 15.70
N THR A 363 26.00 -8.55 15.66
CA THR A 363 26.87 -8.78 16.84
C THR A 363 26.92 -7.59 17.80
N VAL A 364 27.30 -6.40 17.31
CA VAL A 364 27.39 -5.20 18.16
C VAL A 364 26.00 -4.62 18.45
N LEU A 365 25.08 -4.74 17.49
CA LEU A 365 23.72 -4.19 17.56
C LEU A 365 22.89 -4.88 18.63
N ASN A 366 23.15 -6.15 18.91
CA ASN A 366 22.45 -6.88 19.96
C ASN A 366 22.77 -6.39 21.39
N ARG A 367 23.71 -5.45 21.54
CA ARG A 367 23.99 -4.72 22.79
C ARG A 367 23.27 -3.37 22.85
N ASN A 368 22.57 -2.98 21.79
CA ASN A 368 21.80 -1.76 21.75
C ASN A 368 20.57 -1.88 22.66
N PRO A 369 20.41 -1.02 23.67
CA PRO A 369 19.21 -1.03 24.51
C PRO A 369 17.92 -0.70 23.75
N GLY A 370 18.03 -0.13 22.54
CA GLY A 370 16.89 0.18 21.67
C GLY A 370 16.46 -0.93 20.73
N GLY A 371 16.95 -2.16 20.88
CA GLY A 371 16.64 -3.26 19.96
C GLY A 371 17.32 -3.14 18.59
N ILE A 372 17.11 -4.13 17.73
CA ILE A 372 17.62 -4.19 16.35
C ILE A 372 16.44 -4.18 15.40
N THR A 373 16.41 -3.32 14.39
CA THR A 373 15.38 -3.34 13.35
C THR A 373 15.86 -4.09 12.10
N LEU A 374 14.94 -4.57 11.26
CA LEU A 374 15.29 -5.38 10.07
C LEU A 374 16.18 -4.65 9.06
N ASP A 375 16.10 -3.33 8.99
CA ASP A 375 16.95 -2.50 8.12
C ASP A 375 18.40 -2.35 8.64
N GLN A 376 18.71 -2.88 9.83
CA GLN A 376 20.05 -2.84 10.42
C GLN A 376 20.81 -4.17 10.30
N VAL A 377 20.20 -5.19 9.71
CA VAL A 377 20.83 -6.51 9.49
C VAL A 377 20.79 -6.89 8.02
N ILE A 378 21.68 -7.78 7.62
CA ILE A 378 21.71 -8.31 6.25
C ILE A 378 20.64 -9.39 6.09
N SER A 379 19.80 -9.22 5.07
CA SER A 379 18.73 -10.17 4.76
C SER A 379 19.25 -11.43 4.06
N THR A 380 18.48 -12.51 4.11
CA THR A 380 18.82 -13.75 3.37
C THR A 380 19.00 -13.48 1.88
N ALA A 381 18.08 -12.70 1.28
CA ALA A 381 18.14 -12.38 -0.14
C ALA A 381 19.41 -11.61 -0.53
N GLU A 382 19.86 -10.71 0.34
CA GLU A 382 21.12 -9.98 0.13
C GLU A 382 22.34 -10.90 0.23
N PHE A 383 22.36 -11.86 1.16
CA PHE A 383 23.40 -12.90 1.16
C PHE A 383 23.35 -13.77 -0.09
N GLU A 384 22.17 -14.17 -0.55
CA GLU A 384 22.00 -14.98 -1.76
C GLU A 384 22.54 -14.26 -3.00
N GLU A 385 22.36 -12.94 -3.07
CA GLU A 385 22.95 -12.06 -4.10
C GLU A 385 24.47 -11.94 -3.95
N MET A 386 24.98 -11.56 -2.77
CA MET A 386 26.42 -11.42 -2.53
C MET A 386 27.19 -12.73 -2.75
N TYR A 387 26.57 -13.87 -2.44
CA TYR A 387 27.17 -15.20 -2.62
C TYR A 387 26.86 -15.82 -4.00
N GLN A 388 26.20 -15.08 -4.90
CA GLN A 388 25.90 -15.48 -6.28
C GLN A 388 25.23 -16.86 -6.37
N THR A 389 24.39 -17.17 -5.39
CA THR A 389 23.80 -18.51 -5.21
C THR A 389 22.87 -18.92 -6.35
N SER A 390 22.21 -17.95 -6.99
CA SER A 390 21.31 -18.20 -8.11
C SER A 390 22.04 -18.50 -9.41
N ASP A 391 23.32 -18.11 -9.52
CA ASP A 391 24.12 -18.29 -10.72
C ASP A 391 24.64 -19.73 -10.85
N LEU A 392 24.65 -20.49 -9.74
CA LEU A 392 25.14 -21.86 -9.65
C LEU A 392 26.54 -21.96 -10.27
N LEU A 393 27.46 -21.10 -9.82
CA LEU A 393 28.79 -20.90 -10.40
C LEU A 393 29.56 -22.20 -10.63
N ASN A 394 29.34 -23.20 -9.77
CA ASN A 394 30.01 -24.48 -9.80
C ASN A 394 29.09 -25.59 -10.36
N GLY A 395 27.89 -25.29 -10.84
CA GLY A 395 26.89 -26.28 -11.24
C GLY A 395 26.36 -27.12 -10.06
N GLU A 396 26.39 -26.56 -8.85
CA GLU A 396 25.78 -27.16 -7.67
C GLU A 396 24.25 -27.15 -7.72
N VAL A 397 23.61 -27.90 -6.82
CA VAL A 397 22.16 -27.94 -6.65
C VAL A 397 21.77 -27.23 -5.36
N ARG A 398 20.82 -26.31 -5.47
CA ARG A 398 20.25 -25.50 -4.37
C ARG A 398 18.73 -25.58 -4.36
N ASP A 399 18.11 -25.24 -3.24
CA ASP A 399 16.66 -25.02 -3.18
C ASP A 399 16.36 -23.57 -3.56
N ASN A 400 16.17 -23.30 -4.86
CA ASN A 400 15.83 -21.97 -5.38
C ASN A 400 16.79 -20.84 -4.92
N GLY A 401 18.10 -21.03 -5.13
CA GLY A 401 19.10 -20.04 -4.73
C GLY A 401 19.46 -20.07 -3.24
N SER A 402 18.99 -21.06 -2.47
CA SER A 402 19.31 -21.17 -1.04
C SER A 402 20.80 -21.05 -0.70
N LEU A 403 21.11 -20.55 0.50
CA LEU A 403 22.46 -20.53 1.09
C LEU A 403 23.02 -21.92 1.47
N TYR A 404 22.26 -22.99 1.25
CA TYR A 404 22.68 -24.39 1.36
C TYR A 404 22.66 -25.06 -0.02
N PHE A 405 23.52 -26.05 -0.24
CA PHE A 405 23.73 -26.67 -1.55
C PHE A 405 24.26 -28.11 -1.44
N TYR A 406 24.21 -28.85 -2.55
CA TYR A 406 25.08 -30.01 -2.74
C TYR A 406 25.72 -30.03 -4.13
N LYS A 407 26.91 -30.63 -4.25
CA LYS A 407 27.54 -30.95 -5.53
C LYS A 407 28.15 -32.36 -5.49
N ASP A 408 27.99 -33.09 -6.58
CA ASP A 408 28.60 -34.40 -6.79
C ASP A 408 29.93 -34.27 -7.53
N TYR A 409 31.00 -34.77 -6.92
CA TYR A 409 32.33 -34.90 -7.54
C TYR A 409 32.49 -36.33 -8.02
N ALA A 410 32.08 -36.56 -9.27
CA ALA A 410 31.79 -37.91 -9.73
C ALA A 410 33.02 -38.81 -9.87
N ASP A 411 34.15 -38.24 -10.28
CA ASP A 411 35.45 -38.90 -10.36
C ASP A 411 36.00 -39.23 -8.96
N LYS A 412 35.68 -38.42 -7.95
CA LYS A 412 36.07 -38.64 -6.56
C LYS A 412 35.08 -39.51 -5.78
N LYS A 413 33.86 -39.72 -6.30
CA LYS A 413 32.73 -40.40 -5.62
C LYS A 413 32.42 -39.76 -4.27
N VAL A 414 32.35 -38.44 -4.22
CA VAL A 414 31.99 -37.68 -3.02
C VAL A 414 30.84 -36.73 -3.36
N ARG A 415 29.80 -36.72 -2.52
CA ARG A 415 28.82 -35.63 -2.49
C ARG A 415 29.23 -34.66 -1.39
N LEU A 416 29.52 -33.42 -1.77
CA LEU A 416 29.71 -32.30 -0.84
C LEU A 416 28.35 -31.65 -0.59
N ILE A 417 28.01 -31.41 0.68
CA ILE A 417 26.80 -30.71 1.11
C ILE A 417 27.21 -29.53 1.98
N GLY A 418 26.83 -28.32 1.60
CA GLY A 418 26.93 -27.12 2.44
C GLY A 418 25.59 -26.82 3.09
N LEU A 419 25.57 -26.62 4.41
CA LEU A 419 24.36 -26.27 5.17
C LEU A 419 24.45 -24.85 5.73
N ASN A 420 23.30 -24.20 5.87
CA ASN A 420 23.15 -22.94 6.56
C ASN A 420 22.69 -23.20 8.00
N SER A 421 23.63 -23.14 8.96
CA SER A 421 23.34 -23.34 10.38
C SER A 421 22.76 -22.14 11.10
N VAL A 422 22.52 -21.02 10.40
CA VAL A 422 21.83 -19.82 10.91
C VAL A 422 20.57 -19.55 10.07
N ASP A 423 19.91 -20.64 9.65
CA ASP A 423 18.63 -20.65 8.95
C ASP A 423 17.47 -20.55 9.95
N VAL A 424 17.39 -19.37 10.55
CA VAL A 424 16.41 -19.00 11.58
C VAL A 424 15.43 -17.96 11.03
N PRO A 425 14.21 -17.85 11.59
CA PRO A 425 13.21 -16.83 11.23
C PRO A 425 13.63 -15.42 11.73
N TYR A 426 14.70 -14.89 11.14
CA TYR A 426 15.30 -13.59 11.50
C TYR A 426 14.42 -12.39 11.16
N ASP A 427 13.41 -12.59 10.32
CA ASP A 427 12.45 -11.58 9.87
C ASP A 427 11.26 -11.40 10.84
N GLU A 428 11.18 -12.21 11.89
CA GLU A 428 10.20 -12.03 12.95
C GLU A 428 10.55 -10.81 13.82
N VAL A 429 9.58 -9.91 13.99
CA VAL A 429 9.70 -8.70 14.82
C VAL A 429 8.69 -8.68 15.97
N ASP A 430 9.07 -8.07 17.09
CA ASP A 430 8.20 -7.84 18.23
C ASP A 430 7.22 -6.66 18.00
N GLY A 431 6.43 -6.32 19.03
CA GLY A 431 5.45 -5.24 18.95
C GLY A 431 6.04 -3.83 18.78
N ASP A 432 7.35 -3.68 19.05
CA ASP A 432 8.09 -2.43 18.90
C ASP A 432 8.88 -2.39 17.58
N GLY A 433 8.82 -3.47 16.78
CA GLY A 433 9.49 -3.59 15.48
C GLY A 433 10.93 -4.12 15.56
N HIS A 434 11.34 -4.68 16.70
CA HIS A 434 12.68 -5.24 16.87
C HIS A 434 12.73 -6.71 16.46
N VAL A 435 13.82 -7.11 15.82
CA VAL A 435 14.14 -8.49 15.46
C VAL A 435 14.14 -9.37 16.71
N VAL A 436 13.28 -10.38 16.71
CA VAL A 436 13.16 -11.36 17.80
C VAL A 436 14.28 -12.38 17.73
N ASN A 437 14.65 -12.78 16.50
CA ASN A 437 15.59 -13.87 16.27
C ASN A 437 16.86 -13.39 15.54
N THR A 438 17.87 -12.93 16.27
CA THR A 438 19.13 -12.50 15.66
C THR A 438 20.02 -13.70 15.33
N ARG A 439 20.64 -13.72 14.14
CA ARG A 439 21.52 -14.83 13.73
C ARG A 439 22.76 -14.94 14.60
N TRP A 440 23.19 -13.83 15.20
CA TRP A 440 24.31 -13.84 16.13
C TRP A 440 24.08 -14.75 17.35
N LEU A 441 22.84 -14.84 17.85
CA LEU A 441 22.52 -15.63 19.04
C LEU A 441 21.76 -16.92 18.76
N LEU A 442 21.09 -17.04 17.62
CA LEU A 442 20.18 -18.14 17.33
C LEU A 442 20.66 -18.92 16.13
N TYR A 443 20.75 -20.23 16.35
CA TYR A 443 21.31 -21.16 15.39
C TYR A 443 20.30 -22.26 15.13
N GLY A 444 20.19 -22.66 13.88
CA GLY A 444 19.37 -23.81 13.55
C GLY A 444 19.16 -23.99 12.06
N TYR A 445 18.39 -25.03 11.78
CA TYR A 445 18.04 -25.46 10.45
C TYR A 445 16.52 -25.39 10.30
N SER A 446 16.02 -24.64 9.32
CA SER A 446 14.58 -24.53 9.11
C SER A 446 13.97 -25.86 8.67
N GLN A 447 12.65 -25.97 8.83
CA GLN A 447 11.87 -27.09 8.31
C GLN A 447 12.07 -27.28 6.79
N GLN A 448 12.27 -26.19 6.04
CA GLN A 448 12.49 -26.22 4.60
C GLN A 448 13.85 -26.84 4.28
N GLN A 449 14.93 -26.33 4.88
CA GLN A 449 16.28 -26.86 4.68
C GLN A 449 16.38 -28.33 5.09
N LEU A 450 15.78 -28.71 6.22
CA LEU A 450 15.78 -30.11 6.67
C LEU A 450 14.99 -31.02 5.73
N ASN A 451 13.85 -30.56 5.19
CA ASN A 451 13.11 -31.31 4.18
C ASN A 451 13.92 -31.47 2.90
N TRP A 452 14.59 -30.42 2.45
CA TRP A 452 15.47 -30.47 1.28
C TRP A 452 16.64 -31.44 1.52
N LEU A 453 17.32 -31.34 2.67
CA LEU A 453 18.40 -32.26 3.03
C LEU A 453 17.92 -33.71 2.99
N ALA A 454 16.79 -33.99 3.64
CA ALA A 454 16.23 -35.33 3.75
C ALA A 454 15.77 -35.91 2.39
N ARG A 455 15.07 -35.10 1.59
CA ARG A 455 14.29 -35.57 0.43
C ARG A 455 14.93 -35.29 -0.91
N ILE A 456 15.94 -34.42 -0.96
CA ILE A 456 16.65 -34.06 -2.19
C ILE A 456 18.13 -34.45 -2.05
N ALA A 457 18.84 -33.88 -1.08
CA ALA A 457 20.30 -34.00 -0.99
C ALA A 457 20.78 -35.37 -0.50
N LEU A 458 20.06 -36.04 0.42
CA LEU A 458 20.44 -37.36 0.94
C LEU A 458 19.72 -38.54 0.28
N SER A 459 18.56 -38.30 -0.35
CA SER A 459 17.73 -39.34 -0.98
C SER A 459 18.20 -39.77 -2.37
N SER A 460 19.18 -39.05 -2.94
CA SER A 460 19.65 -39.21 -4.32
C SER A 460 21.17 -39.42 -4.43
N VAL A 461 21.82 -39.84 -3.34
CA VAL A 461 23.27 -40.03 -3.30
C VAL A 461 23.65 -41.27 -4.14
N PRO A 462 24.50 -41.11 -5.19
CA PRO A 462 24.84 -42.22 -6.07
C PRO A 462 25.49 -43.40 -5.33
N ALA A 463 25.29 -44.60 -5.86
CA ALA A 463 25.89 -45.80 -5.28
C ALA A 463 27.43 -45.70 -5.28
N GLY A 464 28.03 -46.05 -4.15
CA GLY A 464 29.49 -45.99 -3.96
C GLY A 464 30.04 -44.63 -3.55
N TYR A 465 29.20 -43.60 -3.42
CA TYR A 465 29.64 -42.27 -2.97
C TYR A 465 29.69 -42.19 -1.45
N SER A 466 30.59 -41.35 -0.96
CA SER A 466 30.60 -40.86 0.43
C SER A 466 29.98 -39.47 0.50
N VAL A 467 29.37 -39.10 1.64
CA VAL A 467 28.80 -37.77 1.89
C VAL A 467 29.73 -36.98 2.80
N LEU A 468 30.15 -35.78 2.39
CA LEU A 468 30.83 -34.82 3.26
C LEU A 468 29.90 -33.63 3.50
N VAL A 469 29.76 -33.21 4.75
CA VAL A 469 28.98 -32.04 5.12
C VAL A 469 29.88 -30.93 5.64
N VAL A 470 29.65 -29.71 5.19
CA VAL A 470 30.25 -28.48 5.72
C VAL A 470 29.14 -27.56 6.23
N SER A 471 29.38 -26.93 7.37
CA SER A 471 28.45 -26.00 8.02
C SER A 471 29.25 -25.10 8.94
N HIS A 472 28.76 -23.90 9.26
CA HIS A 472 29.50 -23.03 10.19
C HIS A 472 29.45 -23.59 11.62
N LEU A 473 28.26 -23.85 12.17
CA LEU A 473 28.12 -24.37 13.53
C LEU A 473 28.29 -25.89 13.64
N PRO A 474 28.91 -26.38 14.73
CA PRO A 474 28.97 -27.81 15.06
C PRO A 474 27.59 -28.39 15.42
N LEU A 475 27.40 -29.70 15.20
CA LEU A 475 26.18 -30.43 15.59
C LEU A 475 26.10 -30.79 17.08
N TYR A 476 27.21 -30.61 17.79
CA TYR A 476 27.36 -30.91 19.20
C TYR A 476 28.35 -29.91 19.78
N TYR A 477 27.96 -29.19 20.84
CA TYR A 477 28.75 -28.11 21.46
C TYR A 477 28.97 -26.88 20.57
N GLY A 478 28.10 -25.86 20.66
CA GLY A 478 28.52 -24.48 20.41
C GLY A 478 29.36 -23.91 21.57
N TRP A 479 29.62 -22.59 21.51
CA TRP A 479 30.32 -21.83 22.58
C TRP A 479 29.67 -21.95 23.96
N THR A 480 28.43 -22.45 24.02
CA THR A 480 27.68 -22.63 25.26
C THR A 480 27.07 -24.04 25.26
N THR A 481 26.95 -24.62 26.45
CA THR A 481 26.16 -25.84 26.66
C THR A 481 24.69 -25.51 26.97
N ASP A 482 24.26 -24.26 26.74
CA ASP A 482 22.88 -23.84 26.93
C ASP A 482 22.07 -24.23 25.68
N PRO A 483 21.22 -25.27 25.75
CA PRO A 483 20.47 -25.80 24.61
C PRO A 483 19.42 -24.82 24.05
N LYS A 484 19.30 -23.62 24.61
CA LYS A 484 18.25 -22.64 24.26
C LYS A 484 18.52 -21.85 22.99
N THR A 485 19.67 -22.02 22.36
CA THR A 485 20.10 -21.22 21.20
C THR A 485 20.48 -22.06 19.97
N GLU A 486 20.50 -23.39 20.08
CA GLU A 486 20.81 -24.33 19.00
C GLU A 486 19.60 -25.22 18.72
N PHE A 487 19.01 -25.11 17.52
CA PHE A 487 17.78 -25.83 17.19
C PHE A 487 17.96 -26.75 15.97
N ASN A 488 17.41 -27.96 16.08
CA ASN A 488 17.35 -28.97 15.02
C ASN A 488 18.69 -29.59 14.59
N SER A 489 19.79 -29.32 15.31
CA SER A 489 21.08 -30.02 15.10
C SER A 489 20.95 -31.53 15.30
N GLU A 490 20.08 -31.96 16.22
CA GLU A 490 19.73 -33.35 16.46
C GLU A 490 19.04 -34.01 15.24
N LEU A 491 18.24 -33.24 14.49
CA LEU A 491 17.57 -33.73 13.28
C LEU A 491 18.57 -33.88 12.14
N VAL A 492 19.52 -32.95 11.99
CA VAL A 492 20.62 -33.09 11.02
C VAL A 492 21.46 -34.32 11.34
N LYS A 493 21.89 -34.48 12.61
CA LYS A 493 22.63 -35.67 13.04
C LYS A 493 21.86 -36.96 12.73
N GLY A 494 20.58 -37.02 13.09
CA GLY A 494 19.74 -38.19 12.85
C GLY A 494 19.54 -38.53 11.37
N LEU A 495 19.45 -37.51 10.49
CA LEU A 495 19.41 -37.71 9.04
C LEU A 495 20.73 -38.28 8.50
N LEU A 496 21.88 -37.81 8.99
CA LEU A 496 23.19 -38.30 8.60
C LEU A 496 23.44 -39.73 9.10
N ASP A 497 23.03 -40.05 10.33
CA ASP A 497 23.07 -41.42 10.85
C ASP A 497 22.19 -42.36 10.00
N ALA A 498 20.99 -41.92 9.63
CA ALA A 498 20.07 -42.72 8.83
C ALA A 498 20.56 -42.97 7.41
N VAL A 499 21.18 -41.98 6.74
CA VAL A 499 21.75 -42.19 5.40
C VAL A 499 23.00 -43.08 5.47
N ALA A 500 23.82 -42.95 6.52
CA ALA A 500 24.97 -43.82 6.77
C ALA A 500 24.55 -45.28 6.92
N LEU A 501 23.41 -45.55 7.56
CA LEU A 501 22.87 -46.90 7.73
C LEU A 501 21.97 -47.38 6.60
N GLY A 502 21.48 -46.48 5.73
CA GLY A 502 20.47 -46.80 4.72
C GLY A 502 19.11 -47.13 5.33
N GLN A 503 18.69 -46.38 6.35
CA GLN A 503 17.47 -46.65 7.13
C GLN A 503 16.49 -45.49 7.05
N SER A 504 15.27 -45.74 7.52
CA SER A 504 14.27 -44.69 7.71
C SER A 504 14.54 -43.88 8.96
N TYR A 505 14.26 -42.58 8.91
CA TYR A 505 14.31 -41.64 10.02
C TYR A 505 13.02 -40.87 10.14
N ASN A 506 12.45 -40.85 11.34
CA ASN A 506 11.25 -40.11 11.68
C ASN A 506 11.46 -39.44 13.03
N ALA A 507 11.48 -38.11 13.06
CA ALA A 507 11.68 -37.35 14.28
C ALA A 507 11.03 -35.97 14.19
N THR A 508 10.76 -35.40 15.36
CA THR A 508 10.29 -34.03 15.55
C THR A 508 11.26 -33.36 16.50
N SER A 509 11.48 -32.05 16.35
CA SER A 509 12.31 -31.27 17.26
C SER A 509 11.85 -31.42 18.71
N ASP A 510 12.76 -31.18 19.64
CA ASP A 510 12.47 -31.23 21.06
C ASP A 510 11.34 -30.26 21.47
N ALA A 511 10.66 -30.59 22.56
CA ALA A 511 9.44 -29.89 22.99
C ALA A 511 9.68 -28.43 23.40
N ASP A 512 10.91 -28.10 23.81
CA ASP A 512 11.38 -26.78 24.20
C ASP A 512 11.86 -25.92 23.02
N VAL A 513 12.00 -26.49 21.82
CA VAL A 513 12.25 -25.71 20.59
C VAL A 513 11.06 -24.77 20.33
N PRO A 514 11.31 -23.46 20.13
CA PRO A 514 10.27 -22.48 19.80
C PRO A 514 9.43 -22.92 18.61
N THR A 515 8.12 -22.63 18.65
CA THR A 515 7.17 -23.08 17.60
C THR A 515 7.61 -22.65 16.20
N ALA A 516 8.17 -21.44 16.05
CA ALA A 516 8.66 -20.91 14.78
C ALA A 516 9.85 -21.69 14.19
N MET A 517 10.61 -22.39 15.03
CA MET A 517 11.80 -23.16 14.64
C MET A 517 11.57 -24.67 14.72
N ARG A 518 10.38 -25.11 15.10
CA ARG A 518 10.05 -26.53 15.25
C ARG A 518 9.90 -27.20 13.88
N SER A 519 10.53 -28.35 13.76
CA SER A 519 10.56 -29.16 12.54
C SER A 519 10.11 -30.59 12.82
N THR A 520 9.53 -31.23 11.82
CA THR A 520 9.24 -32.66 11.79
C THR A 520 9.73 -33.23 10.47
N ILE A 521 10.48 -34.32 10.55
CA ILE A 521 11.15 -34.93 9.41
C ILE A 521 10.79 -36.40 9.31
N THR A 522 10.52 -36.81 8.08
CA THR A 522 10.34 -38.20 7.65
C THR A 522 11.18 -38.42 6.41
N ALA A 523 12.09 -39.38 6.47
CA ALA A 523 12.95 -39.83 5.38
C ALA A 523 13.05 -41.36 5.39
N ASP A 524 13.23 -41.97 4.21
CA ASP A 524 13.49 -43.41 4.09
C ASP A 524 14.56 -43.68 3.03
N TYR A 525 15.74 -44.11 3.49
CA TYR A 525 16.88 -44.42 2.64
C TYR A 525 17.03 -45.93 2.38
N SER A 526 16.10 -46.79 2.82
CA SER A 526 16.22 -48.24 2.68
C SER A 526 16.28 -48.72 1.22
N ALA A 527 15.59 -48.04 0.31
CA ALA A 527 15.71 -48.33 -1.13
C ALA A 527 17.05 -47.88 -1.74
N GLN A 528 17.60 -46.75 -1.26
CA GLN A 528 18.92 -46.25 -1.68
C GLN A 528 20.06 -47.13 -1.13
N GLY A 529 19.86 -47.70 0.07
CA GLY A 529 20.89 -48.38 0.85
C GLY A 529 21.87 -47.40 1.52
N SER A 530 22.79 -47.95 2.29
CA SER A 530 23.81 -47.20 3.04
C SER A 530 24.68 -46.31 2.14
N ARG A 531 24.98 -45.11 2.61
CA ARG A 531 25.95 -44.18 2.03
C ARG A 531 26.85 -43.62 3.13
N PRO A 532 28.15 -44.00 3.18
CA PRO A 532 29.06 -43.56 4.23
C PRO A 532 29.12 -42.04 4.34
N VAL A 533 29.11 -41.52 5.57
CA VAL A 533 29.28 -40.09 5.83
C VAL A 533 30.75 -39.86 6.18
N ALA A 534 31.48 -39.24 5.25
CA ALA A 534 32.89 -38.92 5.36
C ALA A 534 33.19 -37.99 6.53
N GLY A 535 32.27 -37.11 6.89
CA GLY A 535 32.38 -36.29 8.09
C GLY A 535 31.51 -35.04 8.04
N PHE A 536 31.57 -34.29 9.14
CA PHE A 536 30.94 -32.99 9.29
C PHE A 536 32.01 -31.97 9.71
N LEU A 537 32.33 -31.01 8.84
CA LEU A 537 33.37 -30.01 9.08
C LEU A 537 32.73 -28.67 9.45
N CYS A 538 33.24 -28.02 10.50
CA CYS A 538 32.65 -26.81 11.06
C CYS A 538 33.65 -25.87 11.73
N GLY A 539 33.24 -24.63 11.98
CA GLY A 539 34.04 -23.58 12.61
C GLY A 539 33.44 -23.16 13.96
N HIS A 540 33.17 -21.86 14.11
CA HIS A 540 32.44 -21.19 15.19
C HIS A 540 33.19 -21.15 16.53
N VAL A 541 33.73 -22.27 16.99
CA VAL A 541 34.29 -22.43 18.35
C VAL A 541 35.76 -21.98 18.48
N HIS A 542 36.36 -21.50 17.38
CA HIS A 542 37.76 -21.04 17.31
C HIS A 542 38.77 -22.06 17.88
N LYS A 543 38.46 -23.35 17.74
CA LYS A 543 39.23 -24.42 18.36
C LYS A 543 39.13 -25.70 17.56
N GLU A 544 40.27 -26.34 17.39
CA GLU A 544 40.35 -27.66 16.80
C GLU A 544 39.81 -28.75 17.73
N MET A 545 38.80 -29.47 17.28
CA MET A 545 38.28 -30.67 17.93
C MET A 545 37.98 -31.76 16.91
N THR A 546 37.97 -33.00 17.37
CA THR A 546 37.54 -34.17 16.60
C THR A 546 36.64 -34.99 17.49
N VAL A 547 35.38 -35.11 17.10
CA VAL A 547 34.33 -35.77 17.88
C VAL A 547 33.78 -36.92 17.06
N ASN A 548 33.90 -38.13 17.59
CA ASN A 548 33.26 -39.29 16.99
C ASN A 548 31.79 -39.30 17.41
N LEU A 549 30.91 -39.22 16.43
CA LEU A 549 29.47 -39.43 16.59
C LEU A 549 29.15 -40.88 16.21
N ASP A 550 27.87 -41.26 16.23
CA ASP A 550 27.47 -42.68 16.12
C ASP A 550 27.93 -43.33 14.81
N HIS A 551 27.79 -42.63 13.68
CA HIS A 551 28.12 -43.16 12.35
C HIS A 551 28.97 -42.24 11.48
N PHE A 552 29.51 -41.17 12.04
CA PHE A 552 30.42 -40.24 11.37
C PHE A 552 31.27 -39.45 12.36
N THR A 553 32.28 -38.75 11.87
CA THR A 553 33.13 -37.88 12.69
C THR A 553 32.87 -36.43 12.35
N MET A 554 32.78 -35.60 13.40
CA MET A 554 32.73 -34.16 13.29
C MET A 554 34.10 -33.57 13.60
N GLN A 555 34.55 -32.60 12.82
CA GLN A 555 35.75 -31.82 13.11
C GLN A 555 35.45 -30.33 13.12
N THR A 556 35.85 -29.67 14.21
CA THR A 556 35.87 -28.21 14.28
C THR A 556 37.25 -27.69 13.90
N LEU A 557 37.29 -26.54 13.26
CA LEU A 557 38.48 -25.83 12.82
C LEU A 557 38.81 -24.70 13.81
N THR A 558 40.08 -24.27 13.84
CA THR A 558 40.45 -23.00 14.48
C THR A 558 40.11 -21.83 13.57
N CYS A 559 39.98 -20.64 14.15
CA CYS A 559 39.70 -19.42 13.40
C CYS A 559 40.90 -18.94 12.58
N ASP A 560 40.61 -18.39 11.39
CA ASP A 560 41.59 -17.77 10.52
C ASP A 560 42.01 -16.37 11.00
N VAL A 561 41.11 -15.63 11.68
CA VAL A 561 41.39 -14.29 12.17
C VAL A 561 42.73 -14.22 12.91
N ASN A 562 43.57 -13.24 12.57
CA ASN A 562 44.84 -13.07 13.23
C ASN A 562 44.62 -12.58 14.67
N GLN A 563 45.00 -13.40 15.64
CA GLN A 563 44.79 -13.10 17.07
C GLN A 563 46.06 -12.59 17.78
N ASP A 564 47.22 -12.60 17.12
CA ASP A 564 48.49 -12.19 17.74
C ASP A 564 49.17 -11.08 16.93
N GLY A 565 49.15 -9.87 17.50
CA GLY A 565 49.76 -8.68 16.93
C GLY A 565 51.26 -8.66 16.78
N LYS A 566 51.93 -9.73 17.20
CA LYS A 566 53.37 -9.92 17.02
C LYS A 566 53.68 -10.74 15.77
N VAL A 567 52.68 -11.37 15.17
CA VAL A 567 52.84 -12.19 13.97
C VAL A 567 52.61 -11.31 12.75
N ALA A 568 53.65 -11.13 11.94
CA ALA A 568 53.58 -10.37 10.71
C ALA A 568 52.83 -11.15 9.62
N LEU A 569 52.22 -10.43 8.69
CA LEU A 569 51.45 -10.97 7.56
C LEU A 569 52.23 -11.89 6.62
N ASP A 570 53.57 -11.86 6.66
CA ASP A 570 54.44 -12.76 5.89
C ASP A 570 54.83 -14.05 6.64
N ASP A 571 54.35 -14.22 7.86
CA ASP A 571 54.46 -15.46 8.65
C ASP A 571 53.17 -16.29 8.49
N ALA A 572 53.32 -17.57 8.13
CA ALA A 572 52.18 -18.48 8.00
C ALA A 572 51.33 -18.57 9.29
N ASN A 573 51.89 -18.33 10.47
CA ASN A 573 51.12 -18.34 11.72
C ASN A 573 50.15 -17.17 11.86
N ALA A 574 50.13 -16.20 10.93
CA ALA A 574 49.12 -15.15 10.85
C ALA A 574 47.75 -15.70 10.41
N MET A 575 47.72 -16.86 9.74
CA MET A 575 46.51 -17.48 9.19
C MET A 575 46.30 -18.92 9.66
N ALA A 576 45.11 -19.45 9.42
CA ALA A 576 44.79 -20.86 9.62
C ALA A 576 44.01 -21.40 8.42
N ILE A 577 44.72 -22.09 7.52
CA ILE A 577 44.15 -22.69 6.32
C ILE A 577 44.22 -24.21 6.45
N TYR A 578 43.13 -24.89 6.11
CA TYR A 578 43.08 -26.35 6.05
C TYR A 578 42.93 -26.80 4.60
N VAL A 579 43.59 -27.90 4.22
CA VAL A 579 43.20 -28.69 3.04
C VAL A 579 42.74 -30.06 3.50
N TYR A 580 41.46 -30.35 3.32
CA TYR A 580 40.87 -31.66 3.59
C TYR A 580 40.96 -32.54 2.36
N ASN A 581 41.62 -33.69 2.48
CA ASN A 581 41.58 -34.75 1.50
C ASN A 581 40.56 -35.83 1.93
N ILE A 582 39.60 -36.10 1.04
CA ILE A 582 38.62 -37.16 1.20
C ILE A 582 38.99 -38.33 0.28
N ASP A 583 39.61 -39.36 0.85
CA ASP A 583 39.87 -40.62 0.19
C ASP A 583 38.63 -41.51 0.31
N SER A 584 37.81 -41.52 -0.74
CA SER A 584 36.55 -42.27 -0.78
C SER A 584 36.75 -43.77 -0.97
N ASP A 585 37.87 -44.21 -1.55
CA ASP A 585 38.21 -45.61 -1.74
C ASP A 585 38.82 -46.20 -0.46
N GLY A 586 39.72 -45.46 0.20
CA GLY A 586 40.33 -45.83 1.48
C GLY A 586 39.49 -45.51 2.71
N LYS A 587 38.36 -44.80 2.54
CA LYS A 587 37.45 -44.36 3.62
C LYS A 587 38.17 -43.60 4.72
N LYS A 588 38.96 -42.61 4.30
CA LYS A 588 39.79 -41.79 5.19
C LYS A 588 39.64 -40.32 4.87
N VAL A 589 39.56 -39.50 5.91
CA VAL A 589 39.70 -38.04 5.83
C VAL A 589 41.03 -37.64 6.45
N THR A 590 41.78 -36.79 5.77
CA THR A 590 43.02 -36.18 6.29
C THR A 590 42.95 -34.68 6.11
N SER A 591 43.08 -33.91 7.19
CA SER A 591 43.28 -32.47 7.12
C SER A 591 44.78 -32.18 7.13
N TYR A 592 45.23 -31.36 6.19
CA TYR A 592 46.56 -30.79 6.15
C TYR A 592 46.47 -29.33 6.59
N GLY A 593 47.20 -28.96 7.63
CA GLY A 593 47.16 -27.62 8.21
C GLY A 593 48.28 -26.73 7.66
N PHE A 594 47.93 -25.49 7.33
CA PHE A 594 48.87 -24.42 7.03
C PHE A 594 48.72 -23.29 8.05
N GLY A 595 49.86 -22.76 8.52
CA GLY A 595 49.88 -21.76 9.59
C GLY A 595 49.56 -22.38 10.95
N ARG A 596 48.55 -21.82 11.63
CA ARG A 596 48.10 -22.31 12.96
C ARG A 596 47.30 -23.62 12.90
N ALA A 597 46.80 -23.98 11.73
CA ALA A 597 46.04 -25.20 11.53
C ALA A 597 46.92 -26.45 11.69
N SER A 598 46.38 -27.52 12.29
CA SER A 598 47.09 -28.77 12.50
C SER A 598 46.68 -29.90 11.53
N ASP A 599 47.64 -30.79 11.27
CA ASP A 599 47.39 -32.03 10.53
C ASP A 599 46.58 -33.01 11.39
N ARG A 600 45.46 -33.51 10.89
CA ARG A 600 44.58 -34.49 11.58
C ARG A 600 44.07 -35.54 10.60
N SER A 601 43.67 -36.71 11.10
CA SER A 601 43.03 -37.71 10.23
C SER A 601 42.13 -38.66 11.00
N TYR A 602 41.16 -39.23 10.30
CA TYR A 602 40.25 -40.25 10.81
C TYR A 602 39.71 -41.12 9.66
N THR A 603 39.17 -42.28 10.01
CA THR A 603 38.49 -43.20 9.09
C THR A 603 37.00 -43.16 9.33
N TYR A 604 36.20 -43.41 8.28
CA TYR A 604 34.74 -43.31 8.36
C TYR A 604 34.03 -44.51 7.72
#